data_AF-A0A1Q9MYP2-F1
#
_entry.id   AF-A0A1Q9MYP2-F1
#
_cell.length_a   1.000
_cell.length_b   1.000
_cell.length_c   1.000
_cell.angle_alpha   90.00
_cell.angle_beta   90.00
_cell.angle_gamma   90.00
#
_symmetry.space_group_name_H-M   'P 1'
#
loop_
_entity.id
_entity.type
_entity.pdbx_description
1 polymer ?
#
loop_
_entity_poly.entity_id
_entity_poly.type
_entity_poly.pdbx_seq_one_letter_code
_entity_poly.pdbx_strand_id
1 'polypeptide(L)'
;MPLSYSLSGVNEYLITFEDYCRMCSIRGCSFNREKSFHIKVECKELTYAREALTYEKIRKEQAKQDAGDTSEVTVKVTSTQVYSKLWNEKVKQNPNRIKCISHDFDPLITAQRAQDWWKEFRGVMTKIDKECKKWG
;
A
#
# COMPACT_ATOMS: atom_id res chain seq x y z
N MET A 1 -9.49 13.45 8.03
CA MET A 1 -9.34 12.53 9.18
C MET A 1 -8.41 11.44 8.74
N PRO A 2 -7.44 11.02 9.58
CA PRO A 2 -6.44 10.03 9.21
C PRO A 2 -7.08 8.67 8.90
N LEU A 3 -6.58 7.96 7.89
CA LEU A 3 -6.85 6.53 7.70
C LEU A 3 -6.84 5.77 9.03
N SER A 4 -7.90 5.02 9.29
CA SER A 4 -8.01 4.19 10.49
C SER A 4 -7.54 2.77 10.20
N TYR A 5 -7.01 2.11 11.23
CA TYR A 5 -6.68 0.69 11.17
C TYR A 5 -7.03 0.00 12.48
N SER A 6 -7.35 -1.29 12.40
CA SER A 6 -7.65 -2.14 13.55
C SER A 6 -6.94 -3.48 13.41
N LEU A 7 -6.75 -4.15 14.55
CA LEU A 7 -6.29 -5.54 14.56
C LEU A 7 -7.46 -6.44 14.16
N SER A 8 -7.25 -7.29 13.15
CA SER A 8 -8.26 -8.25 12.66
C SER A 8 -7.88 -9.71 12.96
N GLY A 9 -6.65 -9.94 13.43
CA GLY A 9 -6.11 -11.25 13.82
C GLY A 9 -4.72 -11.12 14.46
N VAL A 10 -4.06 -12.23 14.75
CA VAL A 10 -2.80 -12.25 15.54
C VAL A 10 -1.70 -11.38 14.93
N ASN A 11 -1.60 -11.30 13.60
CA ASN A 11 -0.62 -10.50 12.86
C ASN A 11 -1.24 -9.83 11.63
N GLU A 12 -2.50 -9.42 11.78
CA GLU A 12 -3.34 -8.96 10.69
C GLU A 12 -4.01 -7.65 11.05
N TYR A 13 -3.93 -6.70 10.12
CA TYR A 13 -4.45 -5.36 10.28
C TYR A 13 -5.42 -5.06 9.15
N LEU A 14 -6.58 -4.53 9.52
CA LEU A 14 -7.57 -4.02 8.58
C LEU A 14 -7.42 -2.51 8.52
N ILE A 15 -7.09 -1.98 7.34
CA ILE A 15 -7.04 -0.53 7.08
C ILE A 15 -8.35 -0.13 6.40
N THR A 16 -9.03 0.86 6.98
CA THR A 16 -10.36 1.31 6.58
C THR A 16 -10.29 2.65 5.86
N PHE A 17 -10.93 2.74 4.70
CA PHE A 17 -11.05 3.97 3.91
C PHE A 17 -12.44 4.62 4.03
N GLU A 18 -13.18 4.30 5.09
CA GLU A 18 -14.55 4.78 5.34
C GLU A 18 -14.69 6.29 5.25
N ASP A 19 -13.75 7.02 5.85
CA ASP A 19 -13.75 8.50 5.84
C ASP A 19 -13.61 9.10 4.43
N TYR A 20 -13.14 8.31 3.47
CA TYR A 20 -13.01 8.70 2.07
C TYR A 20 -14.16 8.21 1.19
N CYS A 21 -14.89 7.20 1.63
CA CYS A 21 -16.10 6.72 0.98
C CYS A 21 -17.24 7.71 1.27
N ARG A 22 -17.38 8.75 0.43
CA ARG A 22 -18.60 9.58 0.43
C ARG A 22 -19.78 8.81 -0.15
N MET A 23 -21.01 9.20 0.22
CA MET A 23 -22.22 8.72 -0.45
C MET A 23 -22.09 8.99 -1.95
N CYS A 24 -21.98 7.90 -2.70
CA CYS A 24 -21.78 7.91 -4.14
C CYS A 24 -23.16 7.77 -4.77
N SER A 25 -23.68 8.84 -5.37
CA SER A 25 -24.98 8.86 -6.06
C SER A 25 -24.95 8.18 -7.43
N ILE A 26 -23.78 7.66 -7.84
CA ILE A 26 -23.55 7.07 -9.16
C ILE A 26 -23.86 5.57 -9.16
N ARG A 27 -24.59 5.11 -10.18
CA ARG A 27 -24.88 3.68 -10.43
C ARG A 27 -23.56 2.91 -10.65
N GLY A 28 -23.33 1.83 -9.90
CA GLY A 28 -22.13 0.99 -10.03
C GLY A 28 -20.93 1.37 -9.15
N CYS A 29 -21.16 2.21 -8.15
CA CYS A 29 -20.22 2.50 -7.08
C CYS A 29 -20.32 1.41 -6.00
N SER A 30 -19.27 0.60 -5.85
CA SER A 30 -19.28 -0.57 -4.95
C SER A 30 -19.08 -0.20 -3.47
N PHE A 31 -18.55 1.00 -3.18
CA PHE A 31 -18.24 1.43 -1.82
C PHE A 31 -18.96 2.73 -1.45
N ASN A 32 -19.54 2.74 -0.26
CA ASN A 32 -20.17 3.89 0.40
C ASN A 32 -19.84 3.81 1.90
N ARG A 33 -20.33 4.73 2.73
CA ARG A 33 -20.06 4.66 4.19
C ARG A 33 -20.50 3.33 4.82
N GLU A 34 -21.60 2.76 4.34
CA GLU A 34 -22.14 1.47 4.82
C GLU A 34 -21.36 0.24 4.32
N LYS A 35 -20.64 0.39 3.21
CA LYS A 35 -19.77 -0.63 2.58
C LYS A 35 -18.44 0.02 2.25
N SER A 36 -17.66 0.28 3.29
CA SER A 36 -16.39 0.99 3.16
C SER A 36 -15.34 0.15 2.45
N PHE A 37 -14.42 0.79 1.76
CA PHE A 37 -13.28 0.10 1.18
C PHE A 37 -12.31 -0.26 2.29
N HIS A 38 -11.94 -1.55 2.37
CA HIS A 38 -10.98 -2.04 3.35
C HIS A 38 -9.87 -2.80 2.64
N ILE A 39 -8.65 -2.67 3.17
CA ILE A 39 -7.54 -3.52 2.79
C ILE A 39 -7.05 -4.25 4.01
N LYS A 40 -6.79 -5.54 3.82
CA LYS A 40 -6.16 -6.39 4.81
C LYS A 40 -4.67 -6.45 4.56
N VAL A 41 -3.89 -6.23 5.61
CA VAL A 41 -2.43 -6.28 5.59
C VAL A 41 -1.96 -7.21 6.69
N GLU A 42 -1.22 -8.25 6.31
CA GLU A 42 -0.60 -9.17 7.26
C GLU A 42 0.90 -8.88 7.43
N CYS A 43 1.46 -9.11 8.61
CA CYS A 43 2.89 -8.90 8.83
C CYS A 43 3.78 -9.71 7.88
N LYS A 44 3.35 -10.93 7.51
CA LYS A 44 4.04 -11.77 6.52
C LYS A 44 4.10 -11.11 5.14
N GLU A 45 3.08 -10.34 4.76
CA GLU A 45 3.06 -9.63 3.48
C GLU A 45 4.11 -8.51 3.45
N LEU A 46 4.40 -7.88 4.58
CA LEU A 46 5.49 -6.89 4.67
C LEU A 46 6.85 -7.53 4.49
N THR A 47 7.05 -8.72 5.08
CA THR A 47 8.27 -9.49 4.91
C THR A 47 8.44 -9.93 3.45
N TYR A 48 7.43 -10.57 2.87
CA TYR A 48 7.48 -11.04 1.48
C TYR A 48 7.64 -9.89 0.48
N ALA A 49 6.97 -8.76 0.69
CA ALA A 49 7.14 -7.59 -0.17
C ALA A 49 8.56 -7.02 -0.06
N ARG A 50 9.17 -7.03 1.14
CA ARG A 50 10.56 -6.63 1.34
C ARG A 50 11.53 -7.57 0.64
N GLU A 51 11.37 -8.88 0.80
CA GLU A 51 12.19 -9.92 0.15
C GLU A 51 12.09 -9.86 -1.37
N ALA A 52 10.88 -9.74 -1.92
CA ALA A 52 10.66 -9.63 -3.36
C ALA A 52 11.37 -8.38 -3.94
N LEU A 53 11.29 -7.24 -3.25
CA LEU A 53 11.99 -6.02 -3.66
C LEU A 53 13.51 -6.14 -3.54
N THR A 54 14.01 -6.84 -2.51
CA THR A 54 15.44 -7.10 -2.34
C THR A 54 15.94 -7.97 -3.49
N TYR A 55 15.25 -9.07 -3.79
CA TYR A 55 15.58 -9.96 -4.89
C TYR A 55 15.57 -9.26 -6.25
N GLU A 56 14.54 -8.46 -6.54
CA GLU A 56 14.48 -7.68 -7.78
C GLU A 56 15.63 -6.70 -7.91
N LYS A 57 16.04 -6.05 -6.81
CA LYS A 57 17.18 -5.13 -6.81
C LYS A 57 18.50 -5.86 -6.98
N ILE A 58 18.73 -6.96 -6.27
CA ILE A 58 19.94 -7.79 -6.43
C ILE A 58 20.06 -8.22 -7.90
N ARG A 59 18.98 -8.77 -8.47
CA ARG A 59 18.98 -9.20 -9.87
C ARG A 59 19.30 -8.07 -10.84
N LYS A 60 18.79 -6.86 -10.59
CA LYS A 60 19.07 -5.68 -11.43
C LYS A 60 20.51 -5.20 -11.32
N GLU A 61 21.11 -5.27 -10.13
CA GLU A 61 22.51 -4.87 -9.93
C GLU A 61 23.48 -5.94 -10.45
N GLN A 62 23.17 -7.23 -10.26
CA GLN A 62 23.93 -8.34 -10.86
C GLN A 62 23.90 -8.30 -12.39
N ALA A 63 22.77 -7.91 -12.99
CA ALA A 63 22.69 -7.73 -14.45
C ALA A 63 23.53 -6.56 -14.98
N LYS A 64 24.01 -5.66 -14.11
CA LYS A 64 24.92 -4.56 -14.46
C LYS A 64 26.38 -4.88 -14.12
N GLN A 65 26.63 -5.94 -13.34
CA GLN A 65 28.00 -6.36 -13.04
C GLN A 65 28.63 -7.00 -14.27
N ASP A 66 29.92 -6.72 -14.46
CA ASP A 66 30.70 -7.38 -15.49
C ASP A 66 30.81 -8.88 -15.19
N ALA A 67 30.88 -9.71 -16.24
CA ALA A 67 30.86 -11.17 -16.11
C ALA A 67 32.01 -11.77 -15.25
N GLY A 68 33.03 -10.99 -14.91
CA GLY A 68 34.14 -11.37 -14.02
C GLY A 68 34.05 -10.82 -12.60
N ASP A 69 33.07 -9.97 -12.30
CA ASP A 69 32.87 -9.41 -10.96
C ASP A 69 32.07 -10.38 -10.09
N THR A 70 32.71 -10.91 -9.05
CA THR A 70 32.11 -11.85 -8.08
C THR A 70 31.77 -11.18 -6.76
N SER A 71 31.85 -9.84 -6.71
CA SER A 71 31.54 -9.09 -5.49
C SER A 71 30.11 -9.30 -5.04
N GLU A 72 29.95 -9.47 -3.73
CA GLU A 72 28.64 -9.71 -3.11
C GLU A 72 27.77 -8.44 -3.20
N VAL A 73 26.65 -8.55 -3.92
CA VAL A 73 25.73 -7.43 -4.13
C VAL A 73 24.80 -7.29 -2.93
N THR A 74 25.04 -6.24 -2.12
CA THR A 74 24.14 -5.86 -1.03
C THR A 74 23.23 -4.72 -1.47
N VAL A 75 21.91 -4.89 -1.30
CA VAL A 75 20.92 -3.85 -1.64
C VAL A 75 20.07 -3.47 -0.44
N LYS A 76 19.77 -2.18 -0.31
CA LYS A 76 18.87 -1.66 0.74
C LYS A 76 17.47 -1.45 0.20
N VAL A 77 16.47 -2.08 0.81
CA VAL A 77 15.05 -1.80 0.57
C VAL A 77 14.51 -0.95 1.71
N THR A 78 13.89 0.18 1.38
CA THR A 78 13.28 1.06 2.39
C THR A 78 11.84 0.65 2.68
N SER A 79 11.34 0.91 3.89
CA SER A 79 9.93 0.65 4.23
C SER A 79 8.98 1.40 3.28
N THR A 80 9.33 2.60 2.82
CA THR A 80 8.53 3.33 1.81
C THR A 80 8.37 2.55 0.52
N GLN A 81 9.40 1.83 0.05
CA GLN A 81 9.30 1.01 -1.16
C GLN A 81 8.35 -0.18 -0.95
N VAL A 82 8.40 -0.80 0.22
CA VAL A 82 7.48 -1.87 0.62
C VAL A 82 6.04 -1.35 0.63
N TYR A 83 5.80 -0.19 1.24
CA TYR A 83 4.46 0.41 1.28
C TYR A 83 3.97 0.78 -0.11
N SER A 84 4.85 1.25 -1.00
CA SER A 84 4.48 1.60 -2.38
C SER A 84 4.04 0.36 -3.15
N LYS A 85 4.72 -0.77 -2.94
CA LYS A 85 4.34 -2.06 -3.53
C LYS A 85 2.94 -2.48 -3.07
N LEU A 86 2.71 -2.50 -1.76
CA LEU A 86 1.40 -2.86 -1.19
C LEU A 86 0.28 -1.90 -1.62
N TRP A 87 0.56 -0.59 -1.71
CA TRP A 87 -0.39 0.39 -2.21
C TRP A 87 -0.77 0.12 -3.67
N ASN A 88 0.21 -0.19 -4.52
CA ASN A 88 -0.06 -0.50 -5.91
C ASN A 88 -0.91 -1.77 -6.04
N GLU A 89 -0.55 -2.84 -5.33
CA GLU A 89 -1.21 -4.15 -5.40
C GLU A 89 -2.62 -4.12 -4.79
N LYS A 90 -2.78 -3.56 -3.59
CA LYS A 90 -4.04 -3.65 -2.83
C LYS A 90 -4.98 -2.47 -3.06
N VAL A 91 -4.45 -1.29 -3.41
CA VAL A 91 -5.25 -0.06 -3.57
C VAL A 91 -5.40 0.34 -5.03
N LYS A 92 -4.30 0.54 -5.77
CA LYS A 92 -4.39 1.03 -7.16
C LYS A 92 -4.91 0.00 -8.15
N GLN A 93 -4.45 -1.25 -8.04
CA GLN A 93 -4.85 -2.33 -8.95
C GLN A 93 -6.21 -2.94 -8.61
N ASN A 94 -6.86 -2.51 -7.53
CA ASN A 94 -8.17 -3.02 -7.16
C ASN A 94 -9.19 -2.61 -8.24
N PRO A 95 -9.85 -3.56 -8.94
CA PRO A 95 -10.81 -3.25 -10.01
C PRO A 95 -12.05 -2.55 -9.45
N ASN A 96 -12.37 -2.81 -8.18
CA ASN A 96 -13.36 -2.08 -7.41
C ASN A 96 -12.69 -0.91 -6.68
N ARG A 97 -11.76 -0.20 -7.31
CA ARG A 97 -11.19 1.03 -6.74
C ARG A 97 -12.30 1.97 -6.28
N ILE A 98 -11.95 2.93 -5.44
CA ILE A 98 -12.83 4.00 -4.99
C ILE A 98 -13.33 4.81 -6.22
N LYS A 99 -14.39 4.32 -6.88
CA LYS A 99 -15.11 5.00 -7.96
C LYS A 99 -15.76 6.28 -7.45
N CYS A 100 -15.86 6.44 -6.14
CA CYS A 100 -16.35 7.63 -5.46
C CYS A 100 -15.56 8.92 -5.79
N ILE A 101 -14.42 8.84 -6.50
CA ILE A 101 -13.62 10.01 -6.91
C ILE A 101 -13.73 10.33 -8.40
N SER A 102 -13.86 9.31 -9.26
CA SER A 102 -13.23 9.40 -10.59
C SER A 102 -14.08 10.02 -11.70
N HIS A 103 -15.31 10.44 -11.42
CA HIS A 103 -16.19 10.91 -12.50
C HIS A 103 -16.62 12.37 -12.39
N ASP A 104 -16.63 12.96 -11.18
CA ASP A 104 -17.21 14.30 -10.95
C ASP A 104 -16.22 15.33 -10.38
N PHE A 105 -14.95 14.98 -10.19
CA PHE A 105 -13.95 15.91 -9.66
C PHE A 105 -12.80 16.15 -10.64
N ASP A 106 -12.46 17.42 -10.80
CA ASP A 106 -11.29 17.94 -11.51
C ASP A 106 -10.07 17.00 -11.34
N PRO A 107 -9.35 16.65 -12.41
CA PRO A 107 -8.13 15.83 -12.36
C PRO A 107 -7.09 16.30 -11.33
N LEU A 108 -6.96 17.62 -11.10
CA LEU A 108 -6.09 18.18 -10.07
C LEU A 108 -6.55 17.82 -8.65
N ILE A 109 -7.86 17.86 -8.40
CA ILE A 109 -8.46 17.49 -7.11
C ILE A 109 -8.28 15.98 -6.87
N THR A 110 -8.44 15.19 -7.93
CA THR A 110 -8.22 13.73 -7.87
C THR A 110 -6.76 13.39 -7.58
N ALA A 111 -5.81 14.11 -8.21
CA ALA A 111 -4.39 13.93 -7.97
C ALA A 111 -3.95 14.35 -6.57
N GLN A 112 -4.41 15.51 -6.09
CA GLN A 112 -4.12 16.00 -4.74
C GLN A 112 -4.64 15.02 -3.67
N ARG A 113 -5.89 14.55 -3.82
CA ARG A 113 -6.45 13.56 -2.89
C ARG A 113 -5.68 12.24 -2.92
N ALA A 114 -5.25 11.78 -4.08
CA ALA A 114 -4.43 10.57 -4.18
C ALA A 114 -3.09 10.72 -3.43
N GLN A 115 -2.49 11.91 -3.44
CA GLN A 115 -1.27 12.20 -2.66
C GLN A 115 -1.54 12.22 -1.16
N ASP A 116 -2.65 12.82 -0.73
CA ASP A 116 -3.04 12.87 0.68
C ASP A 116 -3.28 11.46 1.22
N TRP A 117 -3.98 10.61 0.47
CA TRP A 117 -4.24 9.23 0.86
C TRP A 117 -2.97 8.41 0.93
N TRP A 118 -2.06 8.61 -0.02
CA TRP A 118 -0.75 7.98 0.03
C TRP A 118 0.04 8.41 1.27
N LYS A 119 0.01 9.69 1.63
CA LYS A 119 0.64 10.20 2.85
C LYS A 119 0.05 9.56 4.11
N GLU A 120 -1.26 9.50 4.20
CA GLU A 120 -1.95 8.88 5.34
C GLU A 120 -1.70 7.38 5.41
N PHE A 121 -1.75 6.69 4.27
CA PHE A 121 -1.50 5.25 4.17
C PHE A 121 -0.09 4.91 4.62
N ARG A 122 0.91 5.68 4.18
CA ARG A 122 2.30 5.54 4.69
C ARG A 122 2.37 5.73 6.20
N GLY A 123 1.61 6.67 6.75
CA GLY A 123 1.54 6.91 8.19
C GLY A 123 1.01 5.69 8.94
N VAL A 124 -0.10 5.12 8.49
CA VAL A 124 -0.70 3.89 9.05
C VAL A 124 0.24 2.69 8.90
N MET A 125 0.78 2.49 7.70
CA MET A 125 1.72 1.41 7.42
C MET A 125 2.98 1.48 8.28
N THR A 126 3.45 2.68 8.60
CA THR A 126 4.58 2.86 9.51
C THR A 126 4.27 2.39 10.92
N LYS A 127 3.04 2.60 11.39
CA LYS A 127 2.59 2.09 12.69
C LYS A 127 2.47 0.56 12.65
N ILE A 128 1.85 0.02 11.60
CA ILE A 128 1.71 -1.43 11.41
C ILE A 128 3.08 -2.13 11.31
N ASP A 129 4.02 -1.63 10.51
CA ASP A 129 5.38 -2.21 10.39
C ASP A 129 6.13 -2.18 11.73
N LYS A 130 5.92 -1.14 12.56
CA LYS A 130 6.47 -1.10 13.93
C LYS A 130 5.85 -2.18 14.82
N GLU A 131 4.55 -2.39 14.75
CA GLU A 131 3.89 -3.45 15.54
C GLU A 131 4.34 -4.84 15.06
N CYS A 132 4.38 -5.09 13.75
CA CYS A 132 4.86 -6.35 13.19
C CYS A 132 6.30 -6.70 13.61
N LYS A 133 7.17 -5.70 13.78
CA LYS A 133 8.56 -5.89 14.24
C LYS A 133 8.69 -6.24 15.73
N LYS A 134 7.63 -6.10 16.53
CA LYS A 134 7.66 -6.52 17.95
C LYS A 134 7.44 -8.02 18.12
N TRP A 135 6.92 -8.69 17.09
CA TRP A 135 6.49 -10.10 17.14
C TRP A 135 7.28 -11.01 16.20
N GLY A 136 8.33 -10.49 15.55
CA GLY A 136 9.27 -11.25 14.71
C GLY A 136 10.67 -11.22 15.30
#